data_AF-G0A1N6-F1
#
_entry.id   AF-G0A1N6-F1
#
_cell.length_a   1.000
_cell.length_b   1.000
_cell.length_c   1.000
_cell.angle_alpha   90.00
_cell.angle_beta   90.00
_cell.angle_gamma   90.00
#
_symmetry.space_group_name_H-M   'P 1'
#
loop_
_entity.id
_entity.type
_entity.pdbx_description
1 polymer ?
#
loop_
_entity_poly.entity_id
_entity_poly.type
_entity_poly.pdbx_seq_one_letter_code
_entity_poly.pdbx_strand_id
1 'polypeptide(L)'
;MKPLFFLLCVLNIGFFLWQFHAGKLSPVVPAVQSGVVKVLTVDEYRRAQRGSQIAGLIQDDIQRWQQADVDYMLTELSGPQKYAALENVETSTKPPADVKEAKAEILPEPVQPVIVRKCFEAGPFADEASAKKWLAQKALSSKQILLREKVVSSDFQVYYPAAKTPELSRTDKFFLKEKGLLDIWMIQDGEKKGAFSLGVFRDKARAALFKSQLAAKGVASEIRRRDQTEQQWFVKLALDKASVKQYESAAIQLSACVNNQR
;
A
#
# COMPACT_ATOMS: atom_id res chain seq x y z
N MET A 1 -40.43 -42.04 25.25
CA MET A 1 -39.24 -41.30 24.78
C MET A 1 -39.59 -40.07 23.95
N LYS A 2 -40.38 -40.18 22.85
CA LYS A 2 -40.72 -39.05 21.96
C LYS A 2 -41.46 -37.86 22.61
N PRO A 3 -42.53 -38.05 23.43
CA PRO A 3 -43.29 -36.91 23.97
C PRO A 3 -42.49 -36.09 25.00
N LEU A 4 -41.55 -36.74 25.71
CA LEU A 4 -40.71 -36.10 26.71
C LEU A 4 -39.67 -35.17 26.08
N PHE A 5 -39.18 -35.54 24.89
CA PHE A 5 -38.31 -34.69 24.06
C PHE A 5 -39.04 -33.43 23.59
N PHE A 6 -40.25 -33.57 23.05
CA PHE A 6 -41.04 -32.42 22.59
C PHE A 6 -41.44 -31.50 23.75
N LEU A 7 -41.77 -32.05 24.92
CA LEU A 7 -42.07 -31.25 26.11
C LEU A 7 -40.85 -30.44 26.54
N LEU A 8 -39.65 -31.03 26.52
CA LEU A 8 -38.41 -30.33 26.84
C LEU A 8 -38.04 -29.25 25.81
N CYS A 9 -38.30 -29.49 24.51
CA CYS A 9 -38.13 -28.48 23.47
C CYS A 9 -39.07 -27.28 23.65
N VAL A 10 -40.36 -27.53 23.91
CA VAL A 10 -41.35 -26.45 24.13
C VAL A 10 -40.99 -25.63 25.37
N LEU A 11 -40.51 -26.28 26.43
CA LEU A 11 -40.09 -25.61 27.65
C LEU A 11 -38.85 -24.73 27.42
N ASN A 12 -37.86 -25.21 26.66
CA ASN A 12 -36.69 -24.41 26.27
C ASN A 12 -37.06 -23.20 25.39
N ILE A 13 -37.96 -23.38 24.42
CA ILE A 13 -38.41 -22.29 23.54
C ILE A 13 -39.22 -21.27 24.34
N GLY A 14 -40.12 -21.71 25.22
CA GLY A 14 -40.89 -20.83 26.11
C GLY A 14 -39.99 -20.01 27.04
N PHE A 15 -38.96 -20.63 27.61
CA PHE A 15 -37.95 -19.93 28.42
C PHE A 15 -37.20 -18.87 27.61
N PHE A 16 -36.81 -19.19 26.38
CA PHE A 16 -36.10 -18.26 25.52
C PHE A 16 -36.97 -17.06 25.10
N LEU A 17 -38.23 -17.30 24.75
CA LEU A 17 -39.21 -16.24 24.44
C LEU A 17 -39.50 -15.35 25.65
N TRP A 18 -39.56 -15.93 26.85
CA TRP A 18 -39.72 -15.18 28.10
C TRP A 18 -38.49 -14.29 28.37
N GLN A 19 -37.28 -14.79 28.17
CA GLN A 19 -36.03 -14.01 28.30
C GLN A 19 -35.94 -12.89 27.26
N PHE A 20 -36.37 -13.15 26.02
CA PHE A 20 -36.42 -12.16 24.95
C PHE A 20 -37.43 -11.04 25.27
N HIS A 21 -38.63 -11.40 25.72
CA HIS A 21 -39.64 -10.42 26.14
C HIS A 21 -39.23 -9.66 27.42
N ALA A 22 -38.46 -10.28 28.30
CA ALA A 22 -37.91 -9.63 29.49
C ALA A 22 -36.75 -8.65 29.18
N GLY A 23 -36.39 -8.45 27.91
CA GLY A 23 -35.36 -7.48 27.48
C GLY A 23 -33.93 -7.86 27.89
N LYS A 24 -33.70 -9.06 28.41
CA LYS A 24 -32.39 -9.52 28.90
C LYS A 24 -31.40 -9.86 27.77
N LEU A 25 -31.88 -9.89 26.53
CA LEU A 25 -31.09 -10.11 25.31
C LEU A 25 -30.83 -8.83 24.52
N SER A 26 -31.27 -7.67 25.01
CA SER A 26 -30.89 -6.40 24.38
C SER A 26 -29.37 -6.23 24.51
N PRO A 27 -28.65 -5.95 23.41
CA PRO A 27 -27.24 -5.62 23.51
C PRO A 27 -27.10 -4.45 24.48
N VAL A 28 -26.16 -4.55 25.41
CA VAL A 28 -25.73 -3.41 26.23
C VAL A 28 -25.17 -2.39 25.24
N VAL A 29 -26.03 -1.49 24.76
CA VAL A 29 -25.59 -0.26 24.14
C VAL A 29 -24.91 0.48 25.28
N PRO A 30 -23.57 0.70 25.24
CA PRO A 30 -22.93 1.46 26.29
C PRO A 30 -23.67 2.80 26.35
N ALA A 31 -24.25 3.10 27.50
CA ALA A 31 -24.86 4.39 27.74
C ALA A 31 -23.79 5.43 27.40
N VAL A 32 -24.02 6.21 26.33
CA VAL A 32 -23.24 7.41 26.08
C VAL A 32 -23.42 8.23 27.34
N GLN A 33 -22.35 8.35 28.12
CA GLN A 33 -22.34 9.11 29.36
C GLN A 33 -22.55 10.59 28.98
N SER A 34 -23.80 10.99 28.82
CA SER A 34 -24.24 12.36 28.56
C SER A 34 -24.15 13.21 29.84
N GLY A 35 -23.05 13.08 30.59
CA GLY A 35 -22.86 13.74 31.88
C GLY A 35 -21.51 14.46 32.01
N VAL A 36 -20.56 14.24 31.11
CA VAL A 36 -19.33 15.03 31.08
C VAL A 36 -19.43 15.95 29.87
N VAL A 37 -19.61 17.24 30.14
CA VAL A 37 -19.40 18.29 29.11
C VAL A 37 -17.94 18.18 28.70
N LYS A 38 -17.68 17.42 27.64
CA LYS A 38 -16.37 17.35 27.00
C LYS A 38 -16.19 18.71 26.33
N VAL A 39 -15.50 19.61 27.02
CA VAL A 39 -15.05 20.87 26.43
C VAL A 39 -14.08 20.48 25.33
N LEU A 40 -14.55 20.49 24.09
CA LEU A 40 -13.71 20.26 22.93
C LEU A 40 -12.81 21.47 22.76
N THR A 41 -11.53 21.22 22.48
CA THR A 41 -10.65 22.28 22.00
C THR A 41 -11.15 22.78 20.65
N VAL A 42 -10.86 24.04 20.30
CA VAL A 42 -11.30 24.66 19.04
C VAL A 42 -10.90 23.82 17.82
N ASP A 43 -9.74 23.16 17.87
CA ASP A 43 -9.26 22.27 16.81
C ASP A 43 -10.02 20.95 16.73
N GLU A 44 -10.39 20.35 17.86
CA GLU A 44 -11.23 19.16 17.91
C GLU A 44 -12.65 19.45 17.39
N TYR A 45 -13.21 20.62 17.74
CA TYR A 45 -14.49 21.07 17.21
C TYR A 45 -14.45 21.22 15.68
N ARG A 46 -13.41 21.86 15.13
CA ARG A 46 -13.25 21.96 13.66
C ARG A 46 -13.00 20.61 12.99
N ARG A 47 -12.36 19.64 13.65
CA ARG A 47 -12.20 18.28 13.11
C ARG A 47 -13.55 17.54 13.11
N ALA A 48 -14.33 17.64 14.18
CA ALA A 48 -15.65 17.03 14.26
C ALA A 48 -16.62 17.59 13.20
N GLN A 49 -16.60 18.92 12.99
CA GLN A 49 -17.44 19.57 11.99
C GLN A 49 -17.06 19.20 10.54
N ARG A 50 -15.76 18.98 10.27
CA ARG A 50 -15.32 18.42 8.98
C ARG A 50 -15.76 16.98 8.79
N GLY A 51 -15.70 16.17 9.86
CA GLY A 51 -16.19 14.79 9.84
C GLY A 51 -17.69 14.70 9.52
N SER A 52 -18.53 15.60 10.06
CA SER A 52 -19.96 15.63 9.76
C SER A 52 -20.26 16.07 8.33
N GLN A 53 -19.47 16.99 7.76
CA GLN A 53 -19.61 17.39 6.35
C GLN A 53 -19.23 16.26 5.40
N ILE A 54 -18.15 15.52 5.70
CA ILE A 54 -17.73 14.35 4.90
C ILE A 54 -18.78 13.23 4.98
N ALA A 55 -19.36 12.99 6.16
CA ALA A 55 -20.44 12.01 6.32
C ALA A 55 -21.68 12.37 5.50
N GLY A 56 -22.03 13.66 5.41
CA GLY A 56 -23.11 14.13 4.53
C GLY A 56 -22.83 13.85 3.05
N LEU A 57 -21.62 14.19 2.57
CA LEU A 57 -21.22 13.94 1.19
C LEU A 57 -21.23 12.44 0.83
N ILE A 58 -20.77 11.57 1.74
CA ILE A 58 -20.80 10.12 1.54
C ILE A 58 -22.25 9.61 1.49
N GLN A 59 -23.14 10.14 2.32
CA GLN A 59 -24.55 9.74 2.34
C GLN A 59 -25.27 10.14 1.04
N ASP A 60 -24.99 11.35 0.53
CA ASP A 60 -25.54 11.85 -0.72
C ASP A 60 -25.04 11.03 -1.93
N ASP A 61 -23.76 10.68 -1.94
CA ASP A 61 -23.20 9.78 -2.96
C ASP A 61 -23.85 8.39 -2.89
N ILE A 62 -24.01 7.79 -1.70
CA ILE A 62 -24.67 6.48 -1.57
C ILE A 62 -26.10 6.52 -2.12
N GLN A 63 -26.87 7.57 -1.85
CA GLN A 63 -28.23 7.72 -2.39
C GLN A 63 -28.24 7.88 -3.91
N ARG A 64 -27.30 8.65 -4.46
CA ARG A 64 -27.18 8.84 -5.90
C ARG A 64 -26.85 7.55 -6.64
N TRP A 65 -25.99 6.72 -6.06
CA TRP A 65 -25.63 5.41 -6.61
C TRP A 65 -26.78 4.42 -6.55
N GLN A 66 -27.57 4.43 -5.47
CA GLN A 66 -28.79 3.63 -5.35
C GLN A 66 -29.84 4.03 -6.40
N GLN A 67 -30.00 5.33 -6.67
CA GLN A 67 -30.94 5.79 -7.70
C GLN A 67 -30.45 5.45 -9.12
N ALA A 68 -29.14 5.57 -9.40
CA ALA A 68 -28.56 5.20 -10.68
C ALA A 68 -28.70 3.70 -10.99
N ASP A 69 -28.60 2.84 -9.97
CA ASP A 69 -28.78 1.39 -10.10
C ASP A 69 -30.24 1.03 -10.43
N VAL A 70 -31.20 1.74 -9.83
CA VAL A 70 -32.64 1.59 -10.14
C VAL A 70 -32.95 2.09 -11.57
N ASP A 71 -32.41 3.24 -11.98
CA ASP A 71 -32.60 3.77 -13.34
C ASP A 71 -31.96 2.87 -14.40
N TYR A 72 -30.80 2.27 -14.12
CA TYR A 72 -30.15 1.29 -15.01
C TYR A 72 -31.04 0.05 -15.21
N MET A 73 -31.62 -0.49 -14.12
CA MET A 73 -32.55 -1.62 -14.17
C MET A 73 -33.86 -1.28 -14.91
N LEU A 74 -34.37 -0.04 -14.78
CA LEU A 74 -35.55 0.44 -15.49
C LEU A 74 -35.29 0.66 -16.99
N THR A 75 -34.07 1.10 -17.35
CA THR A 75 -33.66 1.32 -18.75
C THR A 75 -33.48 -0.01 -19.49
N GLU A 76 -32.98 -1.05 -18.80
CA GLU A 76 -32.83 -2.40 -19.35
C GLU A 76 -34.18 -3.09 -19.61
N LEU A 77 -35.23 -2.69 -18.88
CA LEU A 77 -36.62 -3.11 -19.12
C LEU A 77 -37.35 -2.30 -20.20
N SER A 78 -36.80 -1.16 -20.65
CA SER A 78 -37.48 -0.19 -21.52
C SER A 78 -36.63 0.29 -22.70
N GLY A 79 -36.27 -0.62 -23.60
CA GLY A 79 -36.15 -0.26 -25.01
C GLY A 79 -34.93 -0.77 -25.80
N PRO A 80 -34.98 -0.60 -27.13
CA PRO A 80 -34.52 -1.61 -28.08
C PRO A 80 -33.09 -1.41 -28.59
N GLN A 81 -32.51 -2.54 -29.02
CA GLN A 81 -31.22 -2.67 -29.70
C GLN A 81 -31.00 -1.59 -30.78
N LYS A 82 -29.91 -0.83 -30.66
CA LYS A 82 -29.27 -0.14 -31.78
C LYS A 82 -27.75 -0.19 -31.64
N TYR A 83 -27.16 -1.18 -32.33
CA TYR A 83 -25.77 -1.13 -32.76
C TYR A 83 -25.69 -0.24 -34.01
N ALA A 84 -24.89 0.83 -33.97
CA ALA A 84 -24.20 1.39 -35.15
C ALA A 84 -23.35 2.61 -34.74
N ALA A 85 -22.14 2.37 -34.27
CA ALA A 85 -20.98 3.17 -34.62
C ALA A 85 -19.95 2.12 -35.09
N LEU A 86 -19.27 2.30 -36.20
CA LEU A 86 -18.01 3.03 -36.26
C LEU A 86 -17.62 3.14 -37.74
N GLU A 87 -17.38 4.34 -38.24
CA GLU A 87 -16.57 4.49 -39.45
C GLU A 87 -15.74 5.78 -39.39
N ASN A 88 -14.45 5.55 -39.12
CA ASN A 88 -13.25 6.16 -39.70
C ASN A 88 -13.09 7.69 -39.75
N VAL A 89 -12.12 8.18 -38.97
CA VAL A 89 -11.31 9.34 -39.32
C VAL A 89 -9.85 8.94 -39.14
N GLU A 90 -9.14 8.78 -40.25
CA GLU A 90 -7.69 9.03 -40.31
C GLU A 90 -7.26 9.07 -41.77
N THR A 91 -6.71 10.21 -42.21
CA THR A 91 -5.81 10.23 -43.35
C THR A 91 -4.78 11.33 -43.14
N SER A 92 -3.61 10.89 -42.68
CA SER A 92 -2.35 11.60 -42.82
C SER A 92 -1.80 11.38 -44.23
N THR A 93 -1.13 12.39 -44.78
CA THR A 93 0.23 12.33 -45.38
C THR A 93 0.38 13.22 -46.61
N LYS A 94 1.38 14.12 -46.56
CA LYS A 94 2.23 14.44 -47.72
C LYS A 94 3.58 15.00 -47.25
N PRO A 95 4.72 14.45 -47.70
CA PRO A 95 6.05 15.04 -47.58
C PRO A 95 6.65 15.35 -49.00
N PRO A 96 7.96 15.62 -49.17
CA PRO A 96 8.66 16.91 -49.03
C PRO A 96 9.44 17.33 -50.31
N ALA A 97 10.02 18.54 -50.35
CA ALA A 97 11.11 18.93 -51.27
C ALA A 97 11.79 20.20 -50.71
N ASP A 98 13.03 20.17 -50.21
CA ASP A 98 14.34 20.15 -50.92
C ASP A 98 14.79 21.54 -51.40
N VAL A 99 15.81 22.13 -50.75
CA VAL A 99 16.81 23.01 -51.38
C VAL A 99 18.14 22.97 -50.60
N LYS A 100 19.08 22.21 -51.14
CA LYS A 100 20.50 22.51 -51.46
C LYS A 100 21.34 23.44 -50.57
N GLU A 101 22.32 22.77 -49.99
CA GLU A 101 23.75 23.06 -49.75
C GLU A 101 24.40 24.22 -50.56
N ALA A 102 25.03 25.15 -49.84
CA ALA A 102 26.05 26.06 -50.37
C ALA A 102 27.26 26.06 -49.43
N LYS A 103 28.38 25.61 -49.99
CA LYS A 103 29.71 25.46 -49.36
C LYS A 103 30.38 26.83 -49.24
N ALA A 104 30.62 27.27 -48.01
CA ALA A 104 31.45 28.44 -47.69
C ALA A 104 32.71 28.00 -46.95
N GLU A 105 33.80 28.69 -47.27
CA GLU A 105 35.19 28.47 -46.94
C GLU A 105 35.46 28.56 -45.42
N ILE A 106 36.16 27.56 -44.87
CA ILE A 106 36.38 27.38 -43.43
C ILE A 106 37.59 28.21 -43.00
N LEU A 107 37.36 29.34 -42.31
CA LEU A 107 38.32 29.89 -41.35
C LEU A 107 38.47 28.87 -40.20
N PRO A 108 39.67 28.65 -39.62
CA PRO A 108 39.78 27.80 -38.43
C PRO A 108 39.03 28.46 -37.28
N GLU A 109 37.84 27.95 -36.99
CA GLU A 109 37.07 28.31 -35.80
C GLU A 109 37.92 28.05 -34.54
N PRO A 110 37.80 28.91 -33.51
CA PRO A 110 38.44 28.66 -32.23
C PRO A 110 38.01 27.29 -31.75
N VAL A 111 38.98 26.43 -31.39
CA VAL A 111 38.73 25.10 -30.84
C VAL A 111 37.89 25.27 -29.59
N GLN A 112 36.56 25.17 -29.74
CA GLN A 112 35.65 25.14 -28.64
C GLN A 112 36.04 23.93 -27.78
N PRO A 113 36.16 24.07 -26.45
CA PRO A 113 36.51 22.95 -25.60
C PRO A 113 35.51 21.83 -25.88
N VAL A 114 36.01 20.66 -26.29
CA VAL A 114 35.17 19.50 -26.57
C VAL A 114 34.48 19.13 -25.27
N ILE A 115 33.20 19.50 -25.13
CA ILE A 115 32.39 19.19 -23.96
C ILE A 115 32.06 17.70 -24.02
N VAL A 116 32.90 16.88 -23.41
CA VAL A 116 32.67 15.43 -23.31
C VAL A 116 31.60 15.19 -22.24
N ARG A 117 30.33 15.18 -22.66
CA ARG A 117 29.21 14.83 -21.78
C ARG A 117 29.26 13.35 -21.44
N LYS A 118 29.52 13.03 -20.18
CA LYS A 118 29.48 11.66 -19.64
C LYS A 118 28.18 11.41 -18.89
N CYS A 119 27.77 10.14 -18.81
CA CYS A 119 26.58 9.76 -18.09
C CYS A 119 26.85 9.70 -16.59
N PHE A 120 26.03 10.40 -15.82
CA PHE A 120 26.01 10.38 -14.36
C PHE A 120 24.62 10.05 -13.84
N GLU A 121 24.58 9.46 -12.66
CA GLU A 121 23.37 9.16 -11.91
C GLU A 121 23.37 9.95 -10.60
N ALA A 122 22.33 10.76 -10.41
CA ALA A 122 22.11 11.55 -9.21
C ALA A 122 21.02 10.88 -8.34
N GLY A 123 21.27 10.78 -7.03
CA GLY A 123 20.31 10.26 -6.06
C GLY A 123 20.98 9.97 -4.71
N PRO A 124 20.26 9.35 -3.76
CA PRO A 124 18.86 8.92 -3.82
C PRO A 124 17.87 10.07 -3.55
N PHE A 125 16.75 10.09 -4.27
CA PHE A 125 15.60 10.97 -4.04
C PHE A 125 14.47 10.20 -3.34
N ALA A 126 13.71 10.90 -2.49
CA ALA A 126 12.60 10.31 -1.72
C ALA A 126 11.41 9.93 -2.61
N ASP A 127 11.11 10.76 -3.61
CA ASP A 127 10.01 10.57 -4.54
C ASP A 127 10.33 11.19 -5.93
N GLU A 128 9.54 10.84 -6.94
CA GLU A 128 9.72 11.34 -8.31
C GLU A 128 9.58 12.87 -8.43
N ALA A 129 8.72 13.49 -7.63
CA ALA A 129 8.51 14.93 -7.67
C ALA A 129 9.73 15.69 -7.14
N SER A 130 10.38 15.17 -6.09
CA SER A 130 11.62 15.72 -5.55
C SER A 130 12.77 15.64 -6.56
N ALA A 131 12.85 14.55 -7.33
CA ALA A 131 13.80 14.41 -8.44
C ALA A 131 13.55 15.44 -9.55
N LYS A 132 12.29 15.60 -9.99
CA LYS A 132 11.89 16.61 -10.99
C LYS A 132 12.16 18.04 -10.52
N LYS A 133 11.87 18.34 -9.26
CA LYS A 133 12.13 19.66 -8.66
C LYS A 133 13.62 19.99 -8.66
N TRP A 134 14.46 19.02 -8.28
CA TRP A 134 15.91 19.21 -8.30
C TRP A 134 16.43 19.45 -9.72
N LEU A 135 15.93 18.72 -10.72
CA LEU A 135 16.26 18.95 -12.14
C LEU A 135 15.91 20.38 -12.59
N ALA A 136 14.70 20.84 -12.28
CA ALA A 136 14.23 22.18 -12.61
C ALA A 136 15.10 23.26 -11.94
N GLN A 137 15.42 23.09 -10.65
CA GLN A 137 16.26 24.03 -9.89
C GLN A 137 17.68 24.15 -10.45
N LYS A 138 18.22 23.06 -11.01
CA LYS A 138 19.56 23.03 -11.59
C LYS A 138 19.57 23.28 -13.10
N ALA A 139 18.41 23.56 -13.70
CA ALA A 139 18.21 23.69 -15.15
C ALA A 139 18.81 22.49 -15.93
N LEU A 140 18.69 21.29 -15.37
CA LEU A 140 19.20 20.05 -15.96
C LEU A 140 18.07 19.29 -16.64
N SER A 141 18.36 18.70 -17.80
CA SER A 141 17.48 17.72 -18.43
C SER A 141 17.94 16.31 -18.08
N SER A 142 17.00 15.50 -17.56
CA SER A 142 17.25 14.08 -17.34
C SER A 142 16.97 13.27 -18.59
N LYS A 143 17.80 12.26 -18.85
CA LYS A 143 17.50 11.24 -19.86
C LYS A 143 16.46 10.23 -19.36
N GLN A 144 16.50 9.94 -18.05
CA GLN A 144 15.62 8.95 -17.43
C GLN A 144 15.56 9.15 -15.91
N ILE A 145 14.39 8.92 -15.31
CA ILE A 145 14.21 8.75 -13.88
C ILE A 145 14.03 7.25 -13.60
N LEU A 146 14.77 6.71 -12.64
CA LEU A 146 14.78 5.31 -12.25
C LEU A 146 14.23 5.14 -10.84
N LEU A 147 13.41 4.11 -10.65
CA LEU A 147 13.02 3.61 -9.34
C LEU A 147 13.88 2.37 -9.01
N ARG A 148 14.51 2.36 -7.85
CA ARG A 148 15.22 1.18 -7.33
C ARG A 148 14.73 0.86 -5.93
N GLU A 149 14.56 -0.42 -5.66
CA GLU A 149 14.33 -0.90 -4.31
C GLU A 149 15.66 -1.17 -3.63
N LYS A 150 15.81 -0.65 -2.41
CA LYS A 150 16.97 -0.91 -1.56
C LYS A 150 16.48 -1.56 -0.28
N VAL A 151 17.10 -2.67 0.12
CA VAL A 151 16.89 -3.25 1.44
C VAL A 151 17.58 -2.33 2.46
N VAL A 152 16.80 -1.71 3.34
CA VAL A 152 17.29 -0.74 4.34
C VAL A 152 17.50 -1.42 5.69
N SER A 153 16.68 -2.40 6.01
CA SER A 153 16.88 -3.23 7.18
C SER A 153 16.36 -4.64 6.96
N SER A 154 16.85 -5.58 7.78
CA SER A 154 16.31 -6.93 7.85
C SER A 154 16.02 -7.26 9.30
N ASP A 155 14.90 -7.92 9.56
CA ASP A 155 14.56 -8.50 10.84
C ASP A 155 14.21 -9.99 10.71
N PHE A 156 14.14 -10.65 11.86
CA PHE A 156 13.87 -12.07 12.00
C PHE A 156 12.56 -12.24 12.76
N GLN A 157 11.56 -12.76 12.08
CA GLN A 157 10.26 -13.06 12.66
C GLN A 157 10.20 -14.52 13.06
N VAL A 158 9.86 -14.78 14.31
CA VAL A 158 9.53 -16.12 14.82
C VAL A 158 8.01 -16.29 14.71
N TYR A 159 7.56 -17.35 14.04
CA TYR A 159 6.14 -17.61 13.82
C TYR A 159 5.77 -19.08 14.04
N TYR A 160 4.51 -19.29 14.38
CA TYR A 160 3.85 -20.59 14.41
C TYR A 160 3.17 -20.83 13.04
N PRO A 161 3.40 -21.97 12.38
CA PRO A 161 2.93 -22.21 11.02
C PRO A 161 1.40 -22.15 10.91
N ALA A 162 0.92 -21.79 9.70
CA ALA A 162 -0.52 -21.72 9.43
C ALA A 162 -1.16 -23.11 9.50
N ALA A 163 -2.34 -23.19 10.11
CA ALA A 163 -3.12 -24.41 10.10
C ALA A 163 -3.76 -24.66 8.72
N LYS A 164 -4.14 -25.91 8.47
CA LYS A 164 -4.80 -26.29 7.20
C LYS A 164 -6.23 -25.76 7.07
N THR A 165 -6.90 -25.50 8.19
CA THR A 165 -8.29 -25.02 8.22
C THR A 165 -8.47 -23.87 9.22
N PRO A 166 -9.45 -22.98 9.01
CA PRO A 166 -9.73 -21.87 9.92
C PRO A 166 -10.06 -22.30 11.35
N GLU A 167 -10.73 -23.44 11.52
CA GLU A 167 -11.10 -24.00 12.82
C GLU A 167 -9.86 -24.42 13.60
N LEU A 168 -8.90 -25.08 12.92
CA LEU A 168 -7.63 -25.46 13.52
C LEU A 168 -6.82 -24.22 13.93
N SER A 169 -6.83 -23.15 13.12
CA SER A 169 -6.18 -21.89 13.50
C SER A 169 -6.77 -21.27 14.77
N ARG A 170 -8.08 -21.46 15.05
CA ARG A 170 -8.68 -21.01 16.32
C ARG A 170 -8.16 -21.83 17.48
N THR A 171 -8.11 -23.16 17.34
CA THR A 171 -7.56 -24.06 18.34
C THR A 171 -6.08 -23.77 18.62
N ASP A 172 -5.27 -23.57 17.59
CA ASP A 172 -3.87 -23.17 17.70
C ASP A 172 -3.72 -21.85 18.47
N LYS A 173 -4.59 -20.87 18.22
CA LYS A 173 -4.61 -19.61 18.96
C LYS A 173 -4.86 -19.82 20.45
N PHE A 174 -5.79 -20.72 20.82
CA PHE A 174 -6.06 -21.05 22.21
C PHE A 174 -4.87 -21.79 22.84
N PHE A 175 -4.32 -22.79 22.15
CA PHE A 175 -3.14 -23.52 22.59
C PHE A 175 -1.95 -22.59 22.87
N LEU A 176 -1.66 -21.66 21.97
CA LEU A 176 -0.57 -20.69 22.15
C LEU A 176 -0.79 -19.81 23.39
N LYS A 177 -2.03 -19.39 23.66
CA LYS A 177 -2.39 -18.61 24.87
C LYS A 177 -2.24 -19.42 26.14
N GLU A 178 -2.63 -20.69 26.15
CA GLU A 178 -2.42 -21.59 27.30
C GLU A 178 -0.94 -21.81 27.60
N LYS A 179 -0.09 -21.76 26.58
CA LYS A 179 1.39 -21.77 26.72
C LYS A 179 1.97 -20.44 27.20
N GLY A 180 1.13 -19.45 27.50
CA GLY A 180 1.51 -18.14 28.02
C GLY A 180 1.88 -17.11 26.95
N LEU A 181 1.56 -17.37 25.67
CA LEU A 181 1.81 -16.43 24.58
C LEU A 181 0.57 -15.58 24.35
N LEU A 182 0.54 -14.41 24.98
CA LEU A 182 -0.60 -13.49 24.95
C LEU A 182 -0.55 -12.54 23.75
N ASP A 183 0.65 -12.09 23.39
CA ASP A 183 0.90 -11.15 22.31
C ASP A 183 1.19 -11.88 20.99
N ILE A 184 0.16 -12.55 20.47
CA ILE A 184 0.22 -13.30 19.21
C ILE A 184 -0.60 -12.58 18.13
N TRP A 185 -0.01 -12.43 16.95
CA TRP A 185 -0.65 -11.75 15.82
C TRP A 185 -0.79 -12.66 14.61
N MET A 186 -1.96 -12.71 13.98
CA MET A 186 -2.17 -13.50 12.77
C MET A 186 -1.62 -12.75 11.54
N ILE A 187 -0.79 -13.43 10.76
CA ILE A 187 -0.25 -12.91 9.49
C ILE A 187 -1.37 -12.90 8.45
N GLN A 188 -1.73 -11.72 7.95
CA GLN A 188 -2.87 -11.54 7.05
C GLN A 188 -2.53 -11.83 5.59
N ASP A 189 -1.28 -11.61 5.18
CA ASP A 189 -0.86 -11.60 3.78
C ASP A 189 0.49 -12.27 3.53
N GLY A 190 0.74 -12.57 2.25
CA GLY A 190 1.96 -13.24 1.78
C GLY A 190 1.95 -14.76 1.95
N GLU A 191 3.10 -15.39 1.70
CA GLU A 191 3.25 -16.85 1.67
C GLU A 191 2.93 -17.56 3.00
N LYS A 192 2.93 -16.81 4.11
CA LYS A 192 2.66 -17.32 5.47
C LYS A 192 1.33 -16.81 6.02
N LYS A 193 0.39 -16.44 5.15
CA LYS A 193 -0.98 -16.08 5.54
C LYS A 193 -1.60 -17.15 6.44
N GLY A 194 -2.24 -16.71 7.52
CA GLY A 194 -2.87 -17.58 8.52
C GLY A 194 -1.93 -18.12 9.61
N ALA A 195 -0.61 -17.88 9.50
CA ALA A 195 0.35 -18.19 10.56
C ALA A 195 0.24 -17.19 11.72
N PHE A 196 0.76 -17.54 12.89
CA PHE A 196 0.82 -16.62 14.04
C PHE A 196 2.25 -16.12 14.28
N SER A 197 2.46 -14.81 14.19
CA SER A 197 3.66 -14.14 14.65
C SER A 197 3.77 -14.23 16.17
N LEU A 198 4.90 -14.73 16.65
CA LEU A 198 5.21 -14.89 18.08
C LEU A 198 6.24 -13.85 18.57
N GLY A 199 6.99 -13.25 17.65
CA GLY A 199 7.95 -12.19 17.96
C GLY A 199 8.79 -11.77 16.77
N VAL A 200 9.30 -10.55 16.79
CA VAL A 200 10.20 -9.99 15.77
C VAL A 200 11.48 -9.52 16.44
N PHE A 201 12.63 -9.91 15.87
CA PHE A 201 13.95 -9.67 16.43
C PHE A 201 14.87 -9.09 15.37
N ARG A 202 15.68 -8.09 15.72
CA ARG A 202 16.72 -7.57 14.81
C ARG A 202 17.90 -8.53 14.63
N ASP A 203 18.13 -9.39 15.61
CA ASP A 203 19.29 -10.28 15.65
C ASP A 203 18.84 -11.74 15.50
N LYS A 204 19.56 -12.49 14.66
CA LYS A 204 19.25 -13.90 14.35
C LYS A 204 19.46 -14.80 15.56
N ALA A 205 20.49 -14.56 16.37
CA ALA A 205 20.79 -15.39 17.53
C ALA A 205 19.72 -15.25 18.60
N ARG A 206 19.20 -14.02 18.83
CA ARG A 206 18.04 -13.81 19.71
C ARG A 206 16.79 -14.50 19.22
N ALA A 207 16.50 -14.45 17.92
CA ALA A 207 15.37 -15.20 17.34
C ALA A 207 15.53 -16.71 17.54
N ALA A 208 16.74 -17.25 17.35
CA ALA A 208 17.05 -18.66 17.57
C ALA A 208 16.88 -19.07 19.05
N LEU A 209 17.35 -18.24 19.98
CA LEU A 209 17.17 -18.46 21.41
C LEU A 209 15.69 -18.46 21.80
N PHE A 210 14.91 -17.51 21.27
CA PHE A 210 13.47 -17.47 21.52
C PHE A 210 12.76 -18.72 20.95
N LYS A 211 13.13 -19.16 19.74
CA LYS A 211 12.65 -20.42 19.16
C LYS A 211 12.96 -21.63 20.05
N SER A 212 14.16 -21.74 20.61
CA SER A 212 14.49 -22.85 21.52
C SER A 212 13.72 -22.79 22.84
N GLN A 213 13.48 -21.59 23.38
CA GLN A 213 12.63 -21.40 24.56
C GLN A 213 11.18 -21.82 24.31
N LEU A 214 10.65 -21.52 23.12
CA LEU A 214 9.31 -21.96 22.71
C LEU A 214 9.25 -23.50 22.56
N ALA A 215 10.28 -24.11 21.98
CA ALA A 215 10.37 -25.56 21.85
C ALA A 215 10.37 -26.25 23.22
N ALA A 216 11.08 -25.70 24.22
CA ALA A 216 11.05 -26.20 25.59
C ALA A 216 9.66 -26.13 26.25
N LYS A 217 8.78 -25.23 25.78
CA LYS A 217 7.38 -25.15 26.20
C LYS A 217 6.44 -26.04 25.38
N GLY A 218 6.97 -26.79 24.41
CA GLY A 218 6.22 -27.64 23.49
C GLY A 218 5.55 -26.87 22.34
N VAL A 219 6.05 -25.68 21.99
CA VAL A 219 5.55 -24.88 20.88
C VAL A 219 6.52 -24.98 19.70
N ALA A 220 6.08 -25.60 18.61
CA ALA A 220 6.86 -25.67 17.38
C ALA A 220 6.82 -24.32 16.64
N SER A 221 7.98 -23.71 16.40
CA SER A 221 8.07 -22.42 15.70
C SER A 221 9.18 -22.39 14.64
N GLU A 222 9.00 -21.51 13.65
CA GLU A 222 9.91 -21.28 12.55
C GLU A 222 10.43 -19.84 12.55
N ILE A 223 11.60 -19.62 11.95
CA ILE A 223 12.20 -18.30 11.81
C ILE A 223 12.21 -17.94 10.34
N ARG A 224 11.70 -16.75 10.02
CA ARG A 224 11.79 -16.15 8.70
C ARG A 224 12.54 -14.83 8.77
N ARG A 225 13.39 -14.55 7.79
CA ARG A 225 13.94 -13.20 7.56
C ARG A 225 12.91 -12.36 6.81
N ARG A 226 12.68 -11.12 7.26
CA ARG A 226 11.86 -10.14 6.57
C ARG A 226 12.74 -8.93 6.27
N ASP A 227 12.80 -8.62 4.99
CA ASP A 227 13.59 -7.51 4.49
C ASP A 227 12.65 -6.32 4.33
N GLN A 228 13.01 -5.18 4.94
CA GLN A 228 12.34 -3.92 4.75
C GLN A 228 13.01 -3.21 3.58
N THR A 229 12.25 -3.04 2.49
CA THR A 229 12.70 -2.31 1.31
C THR A 229 12.18 -0.88 1.34
N GLU A 230 13.02 0.05 0.89
CA GLU A 230 12.61 1.41 0.56
C GLU A 230 12.80 1.66 -0.92
N GLN A 231 11.86 2.40 -1.48
CA GLN A 231 11.94 2.89 -2.84
C GLN A 231 12.84 4.12 -2.90
N GLN A 232 13.85 4.08 -3.75
CA GLN A 232 14.79 5.15 -3.97
C GLN A 232 14.77 5.57 -5.42
N TRP A 233 14.65 6.87 -5.64
CA TRP A 233 14.59 7.45 -6.98
C TRP A 233 15.97 7.96 -7.40
N PHE A 234 16.34 7.71 -8.64
CA PHE A 234 17.61 8.14 -9.23
C PHE A 234 17.38 8.79 -10.58
N VAL A 235 18.27 9.68 -10.99
CA VAL A 235 18.14 10.40 -12.25
C VAL A 235 19.41 10.25 -13.09
N LYS A 236 19.27 9.80 -14.34
CA LYS A 236 20.36 9.74 -15.31
C LYS A 236 20.50 11.07 -16.06
N LEU A 237 21.71 11.60 -16.07
CA LEU A 237 22.08 12.91 -16.60
C LEU A 237 23.29 12.77 -17.51
N ALA A 238 23.41 13.65 -18.49
CA ALA A 238 24.62 13.81 -19.29
C ALA A 238 25.32 15.11 -18.86
N LEU A 239 26.37 15.01 -18.04
CA LEU A 239 27.10 16.16 -17.50
C LEU A 239 28.54 16.18 -18.01
N ASP A 240 29.11 17.38 -18.06
CA ASP A 240 30.56 17.52 -18.24
C ASP A 240 31.29 17.15 -16.94
N LYS A 241 32.44 16.48 -17.05
CA LYS A 241 33.23 16.04 -15.90
C LYS A 241 33.62 17.22 -14.99
N ALA A 242 33.83 18.40 -15.58
CA ALA A 242 34.20 19.61 -14.84
C ALA A 242 33.07 20.14 -13.94
N SER A 243 31.79 19.92 -14.30
CA SER A 243 30.64 20.47 -13.56
C SER A 243 30.05 19.51 -12.53
N VAL A 244 30.48 18.25 -12.48
CA VAL A 244 29.92 17.22 -11.57
C VAL A 244 29.92 17.66 -10.11
N LYS A 245 31.05 18.21 -9.62
CA LYS A 245 31.20 18.63 -8.22
C LYS A 245 30.23 19.74 -7.79
N GLN A 246 29.70 20.54 -8.74
CA GLN A 246 28.74 21.61 -8.46
C GLN A 246 27.36 21.07 -8.07
N TYR A 247 27.05 19.83 -8.45
CA TYR A 247 25.74 19.22 -8.25
C TYR A 247 25.70 18.23 -7.08
N GLU A 248 26.85 17.88 -6.52
CA GLU A 248 26.96 17.04 -5.31
C GLU A 248 26.52 17.83 -4.06
N SER A 249 25.84 17.15 -3.15
CA SER A 249 25.45 17.69 -1.85
C SER A 249 25.43 16.58 -0.81
N ALA A 250 25.31 16.93 0.48
CA ALA A 250 25.25 15.94 1.56
C ALA A 250 24.12 14.90 1.39
N ALA A 251 23.04 15.25 0.67
CA ALA A 251 21.89 14.38 0.42
C ALA A 251 21.87 13.75 -0.99
N ILE A 252 22.63 14.27 -1.94
CA ILE A 252 22.61 13.84 -3.36
C ILE A 252 24.03 13.54 -3.80
N GLN A 253 24.28 12.27 -4.09
CA GLN A 253 25.55 11.80 -4.62
C GLN A 253 25.43 11.58 -6.13
N LEU A 254 26.46 12.00 -6.86
CA LEU A 254 26.58 11.72 -8.28
C LEU A 254 27.55 10.57 -8.48
N SER A 255 27.12 9.53 -9.18
CA SER A 255 27.96 8.40 -9.55
C SER A 255 28.00 8.25 -11.07
N ALA A 256 29.10 7.77 -11.64
CA ALA A 256 29.15 7.49 -13.06
C ALA A 256 28.14 6.38 -13.40
N CYS A 257 27.40 6.52 -14.50
CA CYS A 257 26.48 5.48 -14.92
C CYS A 257 27.25 4.17 -15.15
N VAL A 258 26.80 3.08 -14.53
CA VAL A 258 27.27 1.75 -14.91
C VAL A 258 26.77 1.50 -16.33
N ASN A 259 27.69 1.39 -17.28
CA ASN A 259 27.39 0.97 -18.65
C ASN A 259 26.91 -0.48 -18.61
N ASN A 260 25.64 -0.68 -18.30
CA ASN A 260 24.98 -1.95 -18.55
C ASN A 260 24.53 -1.95 -20.01
N GLN A 261 25.51 -1.96 -20.92
CA GLN A 261 25.28 -2.38 -22.30
C GLN A 261 25.19 -3.91 -22.27
N ARG A 262 23.97 -4.42 -22.29
CA ARG A 262 23.64 -5.73 -22.85
C ARG A 262 22.64 -5.50 -23.97
#